data_AF-A0A8J6LMX2-F1
#
_entry.id   AF-A0A8J6LMX2-F1
#
_cell.length_a   1.000
_cell.length_b   1.000
_cell.length_c   1.000
_cell.angle_alpha   90.00
_cell.angle_beta   90.00
_cell.angle_gamma   90.00
#
_symmetry.space_group_name_H-M   'P 1'
#
loop_
_entity.id
_entity.type
_entity.pdbx_description
1 polymer ?
#
loop_
_entity_poly.entity_id
_entity_poly.type
_entity_poly.pdbx_seq_one_letter_code
_entity_poly.pdbx_strand_id
1 'polypeptide(L)'
;MSQAYRHVQYLAETIGPRGSCTEAEKRAAHYLKKELAQFNLNLTEEQFKAVSSFSWVFGLIDLLLISAALIFPSRPEQGLALAFFAFIAFILESNTFPFLSRLIPKKNSQNLVAQIPARSKPIRKVIITAHYDSSRSAINFSPKLVKGFRRSYLLLVGAMATEVLLYALAVFTSLSPLLLWYLSLPGVLYILVTFLTLLHRELAGQYTPGANDNASGVAVLLEVAKILTRFPLITTEVTLVATGAEESGTNGALAFLRRHRPPKDTYVINLDNLGSGHLTAVTAEGILGTKAASAELLSLAKTVAAEKNLSLRFAPYKLLTTDGTVFLMRNYPTVSLMAFDDDGLLPNWHWPTDRAAAVKPENLDAAKELVLGILRKLES
;
A
#
# COMPACT_ATOMS: atom_id res chain seq x y z
N MET A 1 -21.84 -14.03 14.96
CA MET A 1 -20.85 -13.67 13.92
C MET A 1 -21.17 -12.27 13.44
N SER A 2 -20.24 -11.31 13.63
CA SER A 2 -20.44 -9.90 13.28
C SER A 2 -20.59 -9.69 11.76
N GLN A 3 -21.23 -8.60 11.35
CA GLN A 3 -21.43 -8.29 9.92
C GLN A 3 -20.09 -7.99 9.22
N ALA A 4 -19.17 -7.29 9.89
CA ALA A 4 -17.80 -7.10 9.43
C ALA A 4 -17.11 -8.42 9.05
N TYR A 5 -17.20 -9.43 9.92
CA TYR A 5 -16.58 -10.73 9.66
C TYR A 5 -17.21 -11.46 8.46
N ARG A 6 -18.53 -11.29 8.22
CA ARG A 6 -19.18 -11.83 7.03
C ARG A 6 -18.65 -11.21 5.74
N HIS A 7 -18.36 -9.90 5.74
CA HIS A 7 -17.71 -9.25 4.60
C HIS A 7 -16.34 -9.86 4.32
N VAL A 8 -15.54 -10.09 5.37
CA VAL A 8 -14.24 -10.76 5.25
C VAL A 8 -14.38 -12.16 4.64
N GLN A 9 -15.28 -12.99 5.16
CA GLN A 9 -15.51 -14.34 4.64
C GLN A 9 -15.97 -14.32 3.18
N TYR A 10 -16.87 -13.41 2.82
CA TYR A 10 -17.36 -13.32 1.45
C TYR A 10 -16.24 -12.91 0.49
N LEU A 11 -15.48 -11.87 0.83
CA LEU A 11 -14.37 -11.38 0.00
C LEU A 11 -13.25 -12.42 -0.13
N ALA A 12 -12.82 -13.03 0.98
CA ALA A 12 -11.64 -13.89 1.00
C ALA A 12 -11.91 -15.37 0.63
N GLU A 13 -13.09 -15.90 0.96
CA GLU A 13 -13.39 -17.32 0.79
C GLU A 13 -14.43 -17.56 -0.32
N THR A 14 -15.47 -16.72 -0.42
CA THR A 14 -16.52 -16.90 -1.45
C THR A 14 -16.08 -16.39 -2.81
N ILE A 15 -15.54 -15.17 -2.88
CA ILE A 15 -14.91 -14.66 -4.12
C ILE A 15 -13.54 -15.30 -4.32
N GLY A 16 -12.81 -15.53 -3.22
CA GLY A 16 -11.44 -16.02 -3.23
C GLY A 16 -10.42 -14.89 -3.41
N PRO A 17 -9.20 -15.22 -3.87
CA PRO A 17 -8.19 -14.22 -4.20
C PRO A 17 -8.65 -13.17 -5.22
N ARG A 18 -8.37 -11.89 -4.95
CA ARG A 18 -8.87 -10.71 -5.70
C ARG A 18 -7.72 -9.93 -6.34
N GLY A 19 -6.84 -10.62 -7.07
CA GLY A 19 -5.66 -10.01 -7.68
C GLY A 19 -5.96 -8.75 -8.50
N SER A 20 -5.07 -7.75 -8.46
CA SER A 20 -5.25 -6.50 -9.21
C SER A 20 -5.50 -6.76 -10.71
N CYS A 21 -6.42 -5.99 -11.29
CA CYS A 21 -6.85 -6.08 -12.69
C CYS A 21 -7.44 -7.44 -13.13
N THR A 22 -7.96 -8.25 -12.20
CA THR A 22 -8.57 -9.56 -12.50
C THR A 22 -10.10 -9.49 -12.49
N GLU A 23 -10.76 -10.52 -13.03
CA GLU A 23 -12.21 -10.67 -12.89
C GLU A 23 -12.65 -10.85 -11.42
N ALA A 24 -11.79 -11.40 -10.56
CA ALA A 24 -12.09 -11.54 -9.13
C ALA A 24 -12.08 -10.17 -8.41
N GLU A 25 -11.15 -9.27 -8.78
CA GLU A 25 -11.18 -7.87 -8.31
C GLU A 25 -12.48 -7.18 -8.75
N LYS A 26 -12.92 -7.36 -10.01
CA LYS A 26 -14.22 -6.81 -10.48
C LYS A 26 -15.41 -7.38 -9.70
N ARG A 27 -15.42 -8.68 -9.40
CA ARG A 27 -16.46 -9.30 -8.55
C ARG A 27 -16.47 -8.70 -7.15
N ALA A 28 -15.29 -8.43 -6.58
CA ALA A 28 -15.18 -7.75 -5.29
C ALA A 28 -15.74 -6.34 -5.36
N ALA A 29 -15.38 -5.55 -6.38
CA ALA A 29 -15.97 -4.23 -6.60
C ALA A 29 -17.50 -4.30 -6.76
N HIS A 30 -18.03 -5.28 -7.50
CA HIS A 30 -19.47 -5.47 -7.63
C HIS A 30 -20.15 -5.77 -6.29
N TYR A 31 -19.54 -6.63 -5.47
CA TYR A 31 -20.02 -6.90 -4.12
C TYR A 31 -20.05 -5.64 -3.25
N LEU A 32 -18.96 -4.89 -3.20
CA LEU A 32 -18.87 -3.66 -2.42
C LEU A 32 -19.86 -2.61 -2.90
N LYS A 33 -20.04 -2.48 -4.22
CA LYS A 33 -21.05 -1.59 -4.81
C LYS A 33 -22.45 -1.95 -4.34
N LYS A 34 -22.78 -3.25 -4.28
CA LYS A 34 -24.07 -3.74 -3.78
C LYS A 34 -24.25 -3.45 -2.29
N GLU A 35 -23.22 -3.62 -1.47
CA GLU A 35 -23.29 -3.31 -0.03
C GLU A 35 -23.46 -1.81 0.21
N LEU A 36 -22.69 -0.96 -0.49
CA LEU A 36 -22.78 0.49 -0.36
C LEU A 36 -24.09 1.08 -0.93
N ALA A 37 -24.65 0.48 -1.99
CA ALA A 37 -25.92 0.92 -2.58
C ALA A 37 -27.11 0.81 -1.61
N GLN A 38 -27.02 -0.05 -0.58
CA GLN A 38 -28.05 -0.17 0.45
C GLN A 38 -28.20 1.11 1.30
N PHE A 39 -27.20 2.01 1.26
CA PHE A 39 -27.14 3.22 2.06
C PHE A 39 -27.64 4.47 1.32
N ASN A 40 -28.14 4.35 0.08
CA ASN A 40 -28.60 5.49 -0.74
C ASN A 40 -27.56 6.64 -0.84
N LEU A 41 -26.28 6.29 -0.86
CA LEU A 41 -25.18 7.25 -1.00
C LEU A 41 -24.97 7.65 -2.45
N ASN A 42 -24.35 8.82 -2.67
CA ASN A 42 -23.81 9.17 -3.97
C ASN A 42 -22.58 8.31 -4.26
N LEU A 43 -22.81 7.14 -4.87
CA LEU A 43 -21.81 6.12 -5.16
C LEU A 43 -21.42 6.14 -6.64
N THR A 44 -20.14 6.39 -6.90
CA THR A 44 -19.56 6.37 -8.24
C THR A 44 -18.54 5.25 -8.36
N GLU A 45 -18.62 4.50 -9.46
CA GLU A 45 -17.58 3.55 -9.85
C GLU A 45 -16.64 4.21 -10.86
N GLU A 46 -15.36 4.15 -10.55
CA GLU A 46 -14.36 5.00 -11.13
C GLU A 46 -13.30 4.20 -11.85
N GLN A 47 -13.48 4.02 -13.16
CA GLN A 47 -12.59 3.22 -14.00
C GLN A 47 -11.24 3.91 -14.23
N PHE A 48 -10.16 3.12 -14.23
CA PHE A 48 -8.80 3.56 -14.58
C PHE A 48 -7.95 2.39 -15.14
N LYS A 49 -6.74 2.73 -15.60
CA LYS A 49 -5.76 1.78 -16.12
C LYS A 49 -4.62 1.61 -15.12
N ALA A 50 -4.30 0.37 -14.76
CA ALA A 50 -3.23 0.02 -13.82
C ALA A 50 -2.30 -1.05 -14.38
N VAL A 51 -1.06 -1.05 -13.90
CA VAL A 51 -0.16 -2.19 -14.12
C VAL A 51 -0.73 -3.35 -13.30
N SER A 52 -0.68 -4.59 -13.80
CA SER A 52 -1.29 -5.73 -13.11
C SER A 52 -0.44 -6.33 -11.98
N SER A 53 0.81 -5.88 -11.84
CA SER A 53 1.74 -6.31 -10.81
C SER A 53 2.91 -5.35 -10.70
N PHE A 54 3.34 -5.02 -9.48
CA PHE A 54 4.54 -4.20 -9.25
C PHE A 54 5.82 -4.88 -9.78
N SER A 55 5.84 -6.21 -9.88
CA SER A 55 7.02 -6.98 -10.35
C SER A 55 7.48 -6.56 -11.74
N TRP A 56 6.57 -6.11 -12.61
CA TRP A 56 6.95 -5.66 -13.96
C TRP A 56 7.79 -4.38 -13.94
N VAL A 57 7.44 -3.44 -13.05
CA VAL A 57 8.14 -2.16 -12.94
C VAL A 57 9.50 -2.37 -12.26
N PHE A 58 9.51 -3.04 -11.12
CA PHE A 58 10.75 -3.28 -10.37
C PHE A 58 11.66 -4.30 -11.06
N GLY A 59 11.11 -5.29 -11.76
CA GLY A 59 11.88 -6.21 -12.57
C GLY A 59 12.53 -5.53 -13.79
N LEU A 60 11.86 -4.56 -14.42
CA LEU A 60 12.47 -3.74 -15.47
C LEU A 60 13.62 -2.90 -14.90
N ILE A 61 13.45 -2.31 -13.73
CA ILE A 61 14.51 -1.55 -13.04
C ILE A 61 15.73 -2.44 -12.78
N ASP A 62 15.52 -3.62 -12.17
CA ASP A 62 16.60 -4.56 -11.89
C ASP A 62 17.31 -4.99 -13.18
N LEU A 63 16.56 -5.24 -14.26
CA LEU A 63 17.11 -5.59 -15.57
C LEU A 63 17.94 -4.45 -16.18
N LEU A 64 17.52 -3.19 -16.02
CA LEU A 64 18.28 -2.03 -16.50
C LEU A 64 19.62 -1.88 -15.78
N LEU A 65 19.66 -2.14 -14.46
CA LEU A 65 20.90 -2.15 -13.67
C LEU A 65 21.82 -3.30 -14.08
N ILE A 66 21.29 -4.52 -14.21
CA ILE A 66 22.08 -5.66 -14.72
C ILE A 66 22.65 -5.35 -16.12
N SER A 67 21.84 -4.71 -16.98
CA SER A 67 22.29 -4.30 -18.32
C SER A 67 23.37 -3.20 -18.25
N ALA A 68 23.25 -2.26 -17.32
CA ALA A 68 24.27 -1.25 -17.07
C ALA A 68 25.60 -1.90 -16.71
N ALA A 69 25.59 -2.90 -15.82
CA ALA A 69 26.78 -3.66 -15.46
C ALA A 69 27.40 -4.44 -16.62
N LEU A 70 26.60 -4.96 -17.55
CA LEU A 70 27.13 -5.62 -18.76
C LEU A 70 27.76 -4.64 -19.75
N ILE A 71 27.21 -3.43 -19.87
CA ILE A 71 27.70 -2.40 -20.80
C ILE A 71 28.97 -1.72 -20.26
N PHE A 72 29.04 -1.51 -18.95
CA PHE A 72 30.02 -0.66 -18.28
C PHE A 72 31.50 -0.96 -18.64
N PRO A 73 31.98 -2.23 -18.71
CA PRO A 73 33.38 -2.51 -19.07
C PRO A 73 33.79 -2.02 -20.45
N SER A 74 32.84 -1.97 -21.39
CA SER A 74 33.08 -1.55 -22.78
C SER A 74 32.78 -0.06 -23.01
N ARG A 75 31.79 0.48 -22.30
CA ARG A 75 31.30 1.85 -22.45
C ARG A 75 30.92 2.43 -21.07
N PRO A 76 31.91 2.88 -20.26
CA PRO A 76 31.69 3.29 -18.87
C PRO A 76 30.65 4.40 -18.70
N GLU A 77 30.70 5.44 -19.55
CA GLU A 77 29.75 6.56 -19.51
C GLU A 77 28.30 6.12 -19.73
N GLN A 78 28.08 5.19 -20.67
CA GLN A 78 26.75 4.66 -20.98
C GLN A 78 26.23 3.73 -19.89
N GLY A 79 27.12 2.90 -19.33
CA GLY A 79 26.80 2.06 -18.17
C GLY A 79 26.40 2.93 -16.96
N LEU A 80 27.17 3.98 -16.65
CA LEU A 80 26.83 4.93 -15.59
C LEU A 80 25.49 5.62 -15.84
N ALA A 81 25.28 6.15 -17.05
CA ALA A 81 24.04 6.84 -17.39
C ALA A 81 22.81 5.94 -17.20
N LEU A 82 22.90 4.67 -17.62
CA LEU A 82 21.84 3.69 -17.48
C LEU A 82 21.60 3.31 -16.01
N ALA A 83 22.66 3.03 -15.24
CA ALA A 83 22.55 2.72 -13.81
C ALA A 83 21.93 3.88 -13.03
N PHE A 84 22.38 5.11 -13.29
CA PHE A 84 21.85 6.30 -12.65
C PHE A 84 20.36 6.50 -13.00
N PHE A 85 19.99 6.37 -14.28
CA PHE A 85 18.59 6.44 -14.72
C PHE A 85 17.71 5.40 -14.00
N ALA A 86 18.15 4.15 -13.96
CA ALA A 86 17.42 3.06 -13.30
C ALA A 86 17.29 3.30 -11.79
N PHE A 87 18.33 3.81 -11.14
CA PHE A 87 18.29 4.15 -9.71
C PHE A 87 17.32 5.31 -9.43
N ILE A 88 17.31 6.37 -10.23
CA ILE A 88 16.32 7.46 -10.08
C ILE A 88 14.90 6.94 -10.31
N ALA A 89 14.69 6.10 -11.33
CA ALA A 89 13.41 5.45 -11.55
C ALA A 89 12.95 4.64 -10.34
N PHE A 90 13.86 3.87 -9.72
CA PHE A 90 13.59 3.11 -8.50
C PHE A 90 13.17 4.00 -7.32
N ILE A 91 13.86 5.11 -7.09
CA ILE A 91 13.52 6.06 -6.00
C ILE A 91 12.13 6.64 -6.22
N LEU A 92 11.78 7.02 -7.44
CA LEU A 92 10.48 7.59 -7.77
C LEU A 92 9.34 6.56 -7.60
N GLU A 93 9.49 5.37 -8.17
CA GLU A 93 8.46 4.31 -8.07
C GLU A 93 8.27 3.87 -6.62
N SER A 94 9.35 3.72 -5.85
CA SER A 94 9.30 3.33 -4.42
C SER A 94 8.65 4.39 -3.52
N ASN A 95 8.50 5.63 -4.01
CA ASN A 95 7.89 6.75 -3.30
C ASN A 95 6.54 7.18 -3.89
N THR A 96 5.85 6.30 -4.63
CA THR A 96 4.52 6.57 -5.20
C THR A 96 4.50 7.69 -6.26
N PHE A 97 5.63 7.90 -6.95
CA PHE A 97 5.73 8.80 -8.10
C PHE A 97 5.88 7.98 -9.40
N PRO A 98 4.77 7.56 -10.03
CA PRO A 98 4.80 6.76 -11.25
C PRO A 98 5.72 7.36 -12.31
N PHE A 99 6.68 6.58 -12.79
CA PHE A 99 7.67 6.99 -13.80
C PHE A 99 7.74 5.95 -14.94
N LEU A 100 8.41 4.82 -14.72
CA LEU A 100 8.46 3.69 -15.67
C LEU A 100 7.13 2.95 -15.76
N SER A 101 6.37 2.89 -14.67
CA SER A 101 5.01 2.35 -14.63
C SER A 101 4.05 3.04 -15.61
N ARG A 102 4.41 4.22 -16.14
CA ARG A 102 3.65 4.88 -17.22
C ARG A 102 3.76 4.15 -18.56
N LEU A 103 4.88 3.48 -18.80
CA LEU A 103 5.23 2.81 -20.05
C LEU A 103 4.87 1.32 -20.06
N ILE A 104 4.71 0.71 -18.88
CA ILE A 104 4.32 -0.69 -18.75
C ILE A 104 2.87 -0.89 -19.23
N PRO A 105 2.55 -1.99 -19.96
CA PRO A 105 1.19 -2.34 -20.35
C PRO A 105 0.21 -2.36 -19.18
N LYS A 106 -0.98 -1.79 -19.38
CA LYS A 106 -2.00 -1.62 -18.33
C LYS A 106 -3.29 -2.36 -18.64
N LYS A 107 -3.96 -2.81 -17.58
CA LYS A 107 -5.29 -3.42 -17.61
C LYS A 107 -6.29 -2.53 -16.86
N ASN A 108 -7.58 -2.84 -16.97
CA ASN A 108 -8.63 -2.09 -16.30
C ASN A 108 -8.68 -2.47 -14.81
N SER A 109 -8.86 -1.48 -13.96
CA SER A 109 -9.27 -1.61 -12.55
C SER A 109 -10.21 -0.43 -12.23
N GLN A 110 -10.78 -0.42 -11.03
CA GLN A 110 -11.80 0.54 -10.63
C GLN A 110 -11.71 0.91 -9.15
N ASN A 111 -12.07 2.14 -8.83
CA ASN A 111 -12.33 2.54 -7.45
C ASN A 111 -13.84 2.62 -7.23
N LEU A 112 -14.28 2.48 -6.00
CA LEU A 112 -15.62 2.88 -5.58
C LEU A 112 -15.50 4.09 -4.67
N VAL A 113 -16.18 5.16 -5.03
CA VAL A 113 -16.17 6.42 -4.29
C VAL A 113 -17.59 6.71 -3.83
N ALA A 114 -17.80 6.82 -2.52
CA ALA A 114 -19.10 7.17 -1.95
C ALA A 114 -18.98 8.39 -1.04
N GLN A 115 -19.87 9.36 -1.22
CA GLN A 115 -19.91 10.56 -0.38
C GLN A 115 -20.99 10.43 0.69
N ILE A 116 -20.60 10.69 1.94
CA ILE A 116 -21.49 10.87 3.08
C ILE A 116 -21.50 12.37 3.41
N PRO A 117 -22.60 13.08 3.13
CA PRO A 117 -22.66 14.52 3.36
C PRO A 117 -22.69 14.82 4.88
N ALA A 118 -22.12 15.97 5.24
CA ALA A 118 -22.36 16.55 6.55
C ALA A 118 -23.83 17.00 6.68
N ARG A 119 -24.40 17.00 7.89
CA ARG A 119 -25.77 17.47 8.11
C ARG A 119 -25.94 18.99 7.92
N SER A 120 -24.85 19.74 8.00
CA SER A 120 -24.79 21.19 7.84
C SER A 120 -23.65 21.56 6.89
N LYS A 121 -23.32 22.86 6.80
CA LYS A 121 -22.22 23.33 5.95
C LYS A 121 -20.91 22.62 6.36
N PRO A 122 -20.25 21.88 5.46
CA PRO A 122 -19.04 21.15 5.80
C PRO A 122 -17.91 22.14 6.10
N ILE A 123 -17.27 21.94 7.25
CA ILE A 123 -16.06 22.64 7.72
C ILE A 123 -14.84 21.75 7.48
N ARG A 124 -14.98 20.45 7.72
CA ARG A 124 -13.89 19.47 7.58
C ARG A 124 -14.23 18.43 6.51
N LYS A 125 -13.20 17.94 5.84
CA LYS A 125 -13.31 16.87 4.85
C LYS A 125 -12.41 15.72 5.25
N VAL A 126 -12.95 14.51 5.22
CA VAL A 126 -12.21 13.29 5.54
C VAL A 126 -12.36 12.29 4.41
N ILE A 127 -11.25 11.70 4.00
CA ILE A 127 -11.22 10.52 3.15
C ILE A 127 -10.96 9.31 4.04
N ILE A 128 -11.77 8.27 3.90
CA ILE A 128 -11.51 6.96 4.49
C ILE A 128 -11.24 6.00 3.34
N THR A 129 -10.07 5.38 3.33
CA THR A 129 -9.64 4.51 2.22
C THR A 129 -9.27 3.12 2.71
N ALA A 130 -9.59 2.12 1.89
CA ALA A 130 -9.21 0.72 2.09
C ALA A 130 -9.15 0.03 0.73
N HIS A 131 -8.10 -0.75 0.46
CA HIS A 131 -8.00 -1.48 -0.80
C HIS A 131 -8.68 -2.84 -0.72
N TYR A 132 -9.29 -3.25 -1.83
CA TYR A 132 -10.06 -4.49 -1.87
C TYR A 132 -9.43 -5.57 -2.76
N ASP A 133 -8.38 -5.24 -3.52
CA ASP A 133 -7.57 -6.24 -4.21
C ASP A 133 -6.67 -7.00 -3.23
N SER A 134 -6.07 -8.12 -3.69
CA SER A 134 -5.19 -8.95 -2.88
C SER A 134 -3.88 -9.28 -3.59
N SER A 135 -2.81 -9.42 -2.81
CA SER A 135 -1.48 -9.65 -3.36
C SER A 135 -1.29 -11.00 -4.03
N ARG A 136 -0.15 -11.11 -4.70
CA ARG A 136 0.40 -12.38 -5.19
C ARG A 136 1.55 -12.83 -4.30
N SER A 137 1.47 -14.08 -3.85
CA SER A 137 2.46 -14.70 -2.98
C SER A 137 3.82 -14.80 -3.66
N ALA A 138 4.87 -14.70 -2.84
CA ALA A 138 6.24 -14.90 -3.27
C ALA A 138 7.10 -15.45 -2.14
N ILE A 139 8.23 -16.06 -2.50
CA ILE A 139 9.11 -16.77 -1.54
C ILE A 139 9.58 -15.84 -0.42
N ASN A 140 9.87 -14.57 -0.73
CA ASN A 140 10.30 -13.57 0.25
C ASN A 140 9.22 -13.18 1.27
N PHE A 141 7.94 -13.48 1.01
CA PHE A 141 6.83 -13.35 1.96
C PHE A 141 6.55 -14.62 2.75
N SER A 142 7.30 -15.71 2.52
CA SER A 142 7.16 -16.91 3.33
C SER A 142 7.47 -16.60 4.82
N PRO A 143 6.83 -17.29 5.78
CA PRO A 143 7.04 -17.06 7.21
C PRO A 143 8.52 -17.14 7.66
N LYS A 144 9.34 -17.90 6.93
CA LYS A 144 10.78 -18.03 7.21
C LYS A 144 11.60 -16.81 6.77
N LEU A 145 11.18 -16.09 5.72
CA LEU A 145 11.96 -15.02 5.10
C LEU A 145 11.38 -13.63 5.34
N VAL A 146 10.08 -13.51 5.59
CA VAL A 146 9.37 -12.23 5.74
C VAL A 146 9.96 -11.35 6.86
N LYS A 147 10.51 -11.96 7.92
CA LYS A 147 11.21 -11.23 9.00
C LYS A 147 12.42 -10.42 8.51
N GLY A 148 13.06 -10.90 7.45
CA GLY A 148 14.20 -10.24 6.81
C GLY A 148 13.82 -9.22 5.75
N PHE A 149 12.54 -8.99 5.48
CA PHE A 149 12.08 -8.19 4.33
C PHE A 149 12.71 -6.79 4.31
N ARG A 150 12.63 -6.04 5.42
CA ARG A 150 13.21 -4.68 5.50
C ARG A 150 14.70 -4.67 5.24
N ARG A 151 15.44 -5.63 5.80
CA ARG A 151 16.89 -5.76 5.59
C ARG A 151 17.19 -6.09 4.13
N SER A 152 16.46 -7.03 3.54
CA SER A 152 16.61 -7.41 2.14
C SER A 152 16.35 -6.23 1.20
N TYR A 153 15.32 -5.44 1.46
CA TYR A 153 15.02 -4.23 0.69
C TYR A 153 16.13 -3.16 0.83
N LEU A 154 16.63 -2.92 2.06
CA LEU A 154 17.73 -1.97 2.27
C LEU A 154 19.04 -2.42 1.61
N LEU A 155 19.32 -3.73 1.59
CA LEU A 155 20.45 -4.29 0.85
C LEU A 155 20.30 -4.07 -0.65
N LEU A 156 19.08 -4.17 -1.20
CA LEU A 156 18.82 -3.88 -2.62
C LEU A 156 19.16 -2.43 -2.93
N VAL A 157 18.63 -1.49 -2.15
CA VAL A 157 18.89 -0.06 -2.31
C VAL A 157 20.39 0.24 -2.20
N GLY A 158 21.06 -0.38 -1.21
CA GLY A 158 22.51 -0.27 -1.03
C GLY A 158 23.29 -0.79 -2.24
N ALA A 159 22.92 -1.96 -2.78
CA ALA A 159 23.55 -2.53 -3.96
C ALA A 159 23.42 -1.59 -5.18
N MET A 160 22.22 -1.06 -5.44
CA MET A 160 21.98 -0.12 -6.53
C MET A 160 22.78 1.17 -6.36
N ALA A 161 22.81 1.74 -5.15
CA ALA A 161 23.56 2.96 -4.86
C ALA A 161 25.07 2.73 -5.01
N THR A 162 25.59 1.60 -4.50
CA THR A 162 27.00 1.23 -4.63
C THR A 162 27.40 1.06 -6.10
N GLU A 163 26.56 0.41 -6.92
CA GLU A 163 26.81 0.28 -8.36
C GLU A 163 26.96 1.66 -9.03
N VAL A 164 25.99 2.56 -8.82
CA VAL A 164 26.03 3.94 -9.35
C VAL A 164 27.27 4.68 -8.89
N LEU A 165 27.63 4.59 -7.60
CA LEU A 165 28.78 5.28 -7.02
C LEU A 165 30.10 4.77 -7.59
N LEU A 166 30.27 3.45 -7.71
CA LEU A 166 31.47 2.84 -8.28
C LEU A 166 31.63 3.23 -9.76
N TYR A 167 30.53 3.26 -10.51
CA TYR A 167 30.56 3.64 -11.92
C TYR A 167 30.86 5.13 -12.08
N ALA A 168 30.31 5.98 -11.22
CA ALA A 168 30.64 7.41 -11.18
C ALA A 168 32.12 7.64 -10.86
N LEU A 169 32.67 6.93 -9.87
CA LEU A 169 34.09 7.03 -9.52
C LEU A 169 34.99 6.65 -10.69
N ALA A 170 34.67 5.59 -11.42
CA ALA A 170 35.46 5.17 -12.58
C ALA A 170 35.39 6.15 -13.75
N VAL A 171 34.25 6.83 -13.95
CA VAL A 171 34.07 7.79 -15.05
C VAL A 171 34.70 9.15 -14.74
N PHE A 172 34.58 9.62 -13.49
CA PHE A 172 34.99 10.98 -13.11
C PHE A 172 36.36 11.05 -12.42
N THR A 173 37.05 9.93 -12.24
CA THR A 173 38.40 9.88 -11.66
C THR A 173 39.35 9.06 -12.53
N SER A 174 40.62 8.97 -12.14
CA SER A 174 41.63 8.15 -12.80
C SER A 174 41.64 6.67 -12.35
N LEU A 175 40.66 6.25 -11.55
CA LEU A 175 40.55 4.86 -11.10
C LEU A 175 40.18 3.91 -12.25
N SER A 176 40.70 2.68 -12.19
CA SER A 176 40.45 1.67 -13.22
C SER A 176 38.96 1.29 -13.31
N PRO A 177 38.30 1.47 -14.47
CA PRO A 177 36.91 1.06 -14.68
C PRO A 177 36.71 -0.43 -14.44
N LEU A 178 37.67 -1.27 -14.85
CA LEU A 178 37.59 -2.71 -14.68
C LEU A 178 37.63 -3.12 -13.20
N LEU A 179 38.47 -2.46 -12.39
CA LEU A 179 38.52 -2.70 -10.95
C LEU A 179 37.18 -2.34 -10.28
N LEU A 180 36.67 -1.13 -10.55
CA LEU A 180 35.42 -0.66 -9.95
C LEU A 180 34.22 -1.48 -10.42
N TRP A 181 34.26 -2.01 -11.65
CA TRP A 181 33.31 -3.01 -12.14
C TRP A 181 33.36 -4.30 -11.32
N TYR A 182 34.54 -4.90 -11.11
CA TYR A 182 34.67 -6.10 -10.27
C TYR A 182 34.14 -5.89 -8.86
N LEU A 183 34.38 -4.72 -8.27
CA LEU A 183 33.88 -4.36 -6.94
C LEU A 183 32.34 -4.19 -6.91
N SER A 184 31.70 -3.88 -8.05
CA SER A 184 30.24 -3.77 -8.15
C SER A 184 29.53 -5.14 -8.23
N LEU A 185 30.23 -6.18 -8.67
CA LEU A 185 29.61 -7.49 -8.99
C LEU A 185 28.82 -8.14 -7.84
N PRO A 186 29.25 -8.09 -6.56
CA PRO A 186 28.43 -8.64 -5.48
C PRO A 186 27.06 -7.96 -5.37
N GLY A 187 26.99 -6.64 -5.59
CA GLY A 187 25.74 -5.88 -5.62
C GLY A 187 24.89 -6.25 -6.83
N VAL A 188 25.50 -6.33 -8.02
CA VAL A 188 24.81 -6.73 -9.26
C VAL A 188 24.25 -8.15 -9.16
N LEU A 189 24.99 -9.10 -8.55
CA LEU A 189 24.51 -10.45 -8.30
C LEU A 189 23.32 -10.46 -7.33
N TYR A 190 23.32 -9.59 -6.32
CA TYR A 190 22.17 -9.44 -5.44
C TYR A 190 20.94 -8.89 -6.17
N ILE A 191 21.12 -7.89 -7.05
CA ILE A 191 20.06 -7.36 -7.94
C ILE A 191 19.55 -8.46 -8.88
N LEU A 192 20.43 -9.33 -9.40
CA LEU A 192 20.01 -10.48 -10.19
C LEU A 192 19.14 -11.45 -9.38
N VAL A 193 19.47 -11.70 -8.11
CA VAL A 193 18.64 -12.54 -7.23
C VAL A 193 17.27 -11.89 -6.97
N THR A 194 17.18 -10.56 -6.81
CA THR A 194 15.88 -9.87 -6.66
C THR A 194 15.06 -9.95 -7.94
N PHE A 195 15.68 -9.73 -9.10
CA PHE A 195 15.04 -9.91 -10.41
C PHE A 195 14.46 -11.32 -10.57
N LEU A 196 15.24 -12.35 -10.27
CA LEU A 196 14.80 -13.75 -10.35
C LEU A 196 13.68 -14.05 -9.35
N THR A 197 13.69 -13.42 -8.17
CA THR A 197 12.61 -13.56 -7.18
C THR A 197 11.31 -12.92 -7.67
N LEU A 198 11.38 -11.75 -8.31
CA LEU A 198 10.23 -11.09 -8.94
C LEU A 198 9.69 -11.90 -10.12
N LEU A 199 10.57 -12.49 -10.93
CA LEU A 199 10.19 -13.36 -12.03
C LEU A 199 9.51 -14.64 -11.50
N HIS A 200 10.08 -15.28 -10.47
CA HIS A 200 9.47 -16.42 -9.80
C HIS A 200 8.07 -16.08 -9.27
N ARG A 201 7.89 -14.90 -8.66
CA ARG A 201 6.57 -14.43 -8.20
C ARG A 201 5.56 -14.40 -9.34
N GLU A 202 5.92 -13.88 -10.51
CA GLU A 202 4.99 -13.81 -11.65
C GLU A 202 4.70 -15.17 -12.29
N LEU A 203 5.66 -16.10 -12.29
CA LEU A 203 5.52 -17.42 -12.92
C LEU A 203 4.86 -18.47 -12.01
N ALA A 204 5.18 -18.46 -10.71
CA ALA A 204 4.77 -19.50 -9.76
C ALA A 204 3.93 -18.98 -8.60
N GLY A 205 3.94 -17.67 -8.33
CA GLY A 205 3.17 -17.05 -7.26
C GLY A 205 1.66 -17.14 -7.53
N GLN A 206 0.90 -17.39 -6.47
CA GLN A 206 -0.56 -17.46 -6.51
C GLN A 206 -1.15 -16.24 -5.80
N TYR A 207 -2.29 -15.75 -6.27
CA TYR A 207 -2.99 -14.70 -5.54
C TYR A 207 -3.45 -15.23 -4.17
N THR A 208 -3.25 -14.42 -3.13
CA THR A 208 -3.60 -14.77 -1.75
C THR A 208 -5.08 -14.53 -1.50
N PRO A 209 -5.72 -15.26 -0.57
CA PRO A 209 -7.12 -15.02 -0.23
C PRO A 209 -7.35 -13.62 0.34
N GLY A 210 -6.37 -13.03 1.02
CA GLY A 210 -6.38 -11.61 1.38
C GLY A 210 -7.43 -11.26 2.42
N ALA A 211 -7.60 -12.11 3.44
CA ALA A 211 -8.61 -11.90 4.47
C ALA A 211 -8.25 -10.77 5.44
N ASN A 212 -7.04 -10.82 5.98
CA ASN A 212 -6.46 -9.70 6.70
C ASN A 212 -6.06 -8.61 5.71
N ASP A 213 -5.47 -8.98 4.57
CA ASP A 213 -4.86 -8.10 3.56
C ASP A 213 -5.64 -8.08 2.22
N ASN A 214 -6.63 -7.21 2.02
CA ASN A 214 -7.17 -6.23 2.96
C ASN A 214 -8.71 -6.26 3.02
N ALA A 215 -9.30 -7.47 2.97
CA ALA A 215 -10.74 -7.62 3.20
C ALA A 215 -11.16 -7.12 4.60
N SER A 216 -10.25 -7.15 5.58
CA SER A 216 -10.47 -6.61 6.92
C SER A 216 -10.67 -5.09 6.94
N GLY A 217 -9.83 -4.32 6.24
CA GLY A 217 -9.97 -2.87 6.12
C GLY A 217 -11.24 -2.47 5.40
N VAL A 218 -11.57 -3.20 4.33
CA VAL A 218 -12.82 -3.00 3.58
C VAL A 218 -14.05 -3.32 4.44
N ALA A 219 -14.00 -4.36 5.26
CA ALA A 219 -15.09 -4.68 6.19
C ALA A 219 -15.31 -3.57 7.21
N VAL A 220 -14.25 -2.98 7.76
CA VAL A 220 -14.33 -1.82 8.66
C VAL A 220 -14.88 -0.60 7.93
N LEU A 221 -14.43 -0.34 6.69
CA LEU A 221 -14.95 0.75 5.85
C LEU A 221 -16.47 0.63 5.65
N LEU A 222 -16.99 -0.56 5.34
CA LEU A 222 -18.43 -0.81 5.16
C LEU A 222 -19.23 -0.59 6.46
N GLU A 223 -18.73 -1.04 7.61
CA GLU A 223 -19.41 -0.82 8.89
C GLU A 223 -19.40 0.66 9.31
N VAL A 224 -18.30 1.37 9.07
CA VAL A 224 -18.22 2.82 9.28
C VAL A 224 -19.22 3.54 8.36
N ALA A 225 -19.28 3.15 7.08
CA ALA A 225 -20.25 3.70 6.12
C ALA A 225 -21.69 3.54 6.59
N LYS A 226 -22.05 2.34 7.04
CA LYS A 226 -23.38 2.01 7.57
C LYS A 226 -23.76 2.91 8.75
N ILE A 227 -22.84 3.11 9.69
CA ILE A 227 -23.09 3.92 10.89
C ILE A 227 -23.20 5.41 10.53
N LEU A 228 -22.28 5.93 9.71
CA LEU A 228 -22.27 7.34 9.32
C LEU A 228 -23.42 7.72 8.41
N THR A 229 -23.95 6.80 7.59
CA THR A 229 -25.16 7.08 6.80
C THR A 229 -26.38 7.25 7.70
N ARG A 230 -26.49 6.44 8.76
CA ARG A 230 -27.60 6.52 9.73
C ARG A 230 -27.45 7.71 10.68
N PHE A 231 -26.20 8.03 11.03
CA PHE A 231 -25.86 9.12 11.94
C PHE A 231 -24.76 9.99 11.34
N PRO A 232 -25.08 10.83 10.33
CA PRO A 232 -24.08 11.69 9.69
C PRO A 232 -23.52 12.71 10.67
N LEU A 233 -22.25 13.05 10.46
CA LEU A 233 -21.58 14.12 11.19
C LEU A 233 -22.21 15.48 10.82
N ILE A 234 -22.24 16.41 11.77
CA ILE A 234 -22.78 17.75 11.64
C ILE A 234 -21.97 18.62 10.64
N THR A 235 -20.66 18.68 10.78
CA THR A 235 -19.78 19.61 10.03
C THR A 235 -18.67 18.91 9.26
N THR A 236 -18.60 17.58 9.32
CA THR A 236 -17.57 16.80 8.63
C THR A 236 -18.16 16.01 7.48
N GLU A 237 -17.72 16.29 6.27
CA GLU A 237 -18.03 15.50 5.08
C GLU A 237 -17.05 14.33 4.96
N VAL A 238 -17.56 13.13 4.68
CA VAL A 238 -16.74 11.92 4.57
C VAL A 238 -16.84 11.35 3.15
N THR A 239 -15.69 11.17 2.51
CA THR A 239 -15.56 10.43 1.24
C THR A 239 -14.97 9.06 1.51
N LEU A 240 -15.73 8.02 1.25
CA LEU A 240 -15.27 6.64 1.28
C LEU A 240 -14.64 6.30 -0.07
N VAL A 241 -13.45 5.71 -0.03
CA VAL A 241 -12.72 5.30 -1.24
C VAL A 241 -12.28 3.85 -1.07
N ALA A 242 -13.01 2.92 -1.69
CA ALA A 242 -12.55 1.55 -1.80
C ALA A 242 -11.69 1.43 -3.07
N THR A 243 -10.39 1.20 -2.90
CA THR A 243 -9.40 1.26 -3.99
C THR A 243 -9.15 -0.10 -4.60
N GLY A 244 -9.08 -0.13 -5.94
CA GLY A 244 -8.54 -1.27 -6.68
C GLY A 244 -7.06 -1.09 -6.96
N ALA A 245 -6.38 -2.18 -7.32
CA ALA A 245 -4.99 -2.18 -7.76
C ALA A 245 -4.00 -1.48 -6.79
N GLU A 246 -4.19 -1.63 -5.48
CA GLU A 246 -3.21 -1.19 -4.47
C GLU A 246 -1.96 -2.08 -4.54
N GLU A 247 -2.17 -3.38 -4.62
CA GLU A 247 -1.15 -4.44 -4.59
C GLU A 247 -0.26 -4.50 -5.84
N SER A 248 -0.52 -3.59 -6.77
CA SER A 248 0.21 -3.41 -8.03
C SER A 248 0.82 -2.01 -8.16
N GLY A 249 0.97 -1.31 -7.04
CA GLY A 249 1.68 -0.03 -6.95
C GLY A 249 0.77 1.15 -6.58
N THR A 250 -0.20 0.95 -5.68
CA THR A 250 -1.11 1.99 -5.16
C THR A 250 -1.90 2.72 -6.27
N ASN A 251 -2.20 2.01 -7.37
CA ASN A 251 -2.75 2.63 -8.57
C ASN A 251 -4.14 3.25 -8.32
N GLY A 252 -4.93 2.63 -7.43
CA GLY A 252 -6.24 3.14 -7.01
C GLY A 252 -6.16 4.51 -6.37
N ALA A 253 -5.39 4.68 -5.29
CA ALA A 253 -5.22 6.00 -4.66
C ALA A 253 -4.59 7.04 -5.60
N LEU A 254 -3.63 6.64 -6.44
CA LEU A 254 -3.04 7.53 -7.45
C LEU A 254 -4.07 8.00 -8.50
N ALA A 255 -4.96 7.10 -8.95
CA ALA A 255 -6.03 7.45 -9.87
C ALA A 255 -7.05 8.38 -9.21
N PHE A 256 -7.43 8.11 -7.96
CA PHE A 256 -8.33 8.95 -7.17
C PHE A 256 -7.79 10.38 -7.04
N LEU A 257 -6.54 10.54 -6.58
CA LEU A 257 -5.93 11.87 -6.42
C LEU A 257 -5.80 12.63 -7.73
N ARG A 258 -5.52 11.93 -8.84
CA ARG A 258 -5.44 12.57 -10.17
C ARG A 258 -6.79 13.13 -10.61
N ARG A 259 -7.87 12.42 -10.33
CA ARG A 259 -9.24 12.78 -10.74
C ARG A 259 -9.85 13.86 -9.83
N HIS A 260 -9.77 13.70 -8.52
CA HIS A 260 -10.51 14.55 -7.57
C HIS A 260 -9.73 15.74 -7.07
N ARG A 261 -8.40 15.62 -6.93
CA ARG A 261 -7.51 16.66 -6.40
C ARG A 261 -8.10 17.35 -5.15
N PRO A 262 -8.40 16.58 -4.08
CA PRO A 262 -9.04 17.13 -2.90
C PRO A 262 -8.18 18.25 -2.28
N PRO A 263 -8.81 19.23 -1.61
CA PRO A 263 -8.12 20.29 -0.87
C PRO A 263 -7.06 19.75 0.10
N LYS A 264 -5.96 20.46 0.29
CA LYS A 264 -4.80 19.97 1.07
C LYS A 264 -5.04 19.80 2.56
N ASP A 265 -6.06 20.45 3.08
CA ASP A 265 -6.60 20.32 4.43
C ASP A 265 -7.56 19.12 4.58
N THR A 266 -7.76 18.31 3.54
CA THR A 266 -8.54 17.07 3.63
C THR A 266 -7.77 16.02 4.43
N TYR A 267 -8.35 15.56 5.53
CA TYR A 267 -7.81 14.48 6.35
C TYR A 267 -7.98 13.14 5.67
N VAL A 268 -7.05 12.21 5.89
CA VAL A 268 -7.08 10.87 5.32
C VAL A 268 -6.87 9.83 6.42
N ILE A 269 -7.76 8.85 6.48
CA ILE A 269 -7.64 7.67 7.33
C ILE A 269 -7.57 6.45 6.40
N ASN A 270 -6.39 5.84 6.32
CA ASN A 270 -6.19 4.60 5.58
C ASN A 270 -6.40 3.39 6.52
N LEU A 271 -7.11 2.38 6.03
CA LEU A 271 -7.45 1.18 6.79
C LEU A 271 -6.78 -0.02 6.13
N ASP A 272 -5.87 -0.67 6.84
CA ASP A 272 -5.05 -1.73 6.27
C ASP A 272 -4.70 -2.84 7.26
N ASN A 273 -4.81 -4.11 6.85
CA ASN A 273 -4.50 -5.28 7.69
C ASN A 273 -5.07 -5.24 9.13
N LEU A 274 -6.34 -4.84 9.30
CA LEU A 274 -6.97 -4.62 10.61
C LEU A 274 -7.47 -5.89 11.30
N GLY A 275 -7.46 -7.03 10.63
CA GLY A 275 -8.11 -8.26 11.08
C GLY A 275 -7.34 -9.08 12.10
N SER A 276 -6.02 -8.90 12.27
CA SER A 276 -5.23 -9.75 13.18
C SER A 276 -4.01 -9.02 13.73
N GLY A 277 -3.54 -9.39 14.93
CA GLY A 277 -2.46 -8.70 15.64
C GLY A 277 -2.96 -7.59 16.57
N HIS A 278 -2.07 -6.66 16.91
CA HIS A 278 -2.31 -5.52 17.79
C HIS A 278 -2.61 -4.27 16.99
N LEU A 279 -3.78 -3.68 17.21
CA LEU A 279 -4.18 -2.44 16.55
C LEU A 279 -3.15 -1.34 16.82
N THR A 280 -2.78 -0.63 15.76
CA THR A 280 -1.67 0.31 15.74
C THR A 280 -2.04 1.51 14.87
N ALA A 281 -1.91 2.71 15.44
CA ALA A 281 -1.93 3.95 14.67
C ALA A 281 -0.52 4.19 14.15
N VAL A 282 -0.38 4.22 12.83
CA VAL A 282 0.92 4.33 12.18
C VAL A 282 1.44 5.77 12.29
N THR A 283 2.62 5.93 12.89
CA THR A 283 3.20 7.26 13.21
C THR A 283 3.99 7.86 12.05
N ALA A 284 4.50 7.03 11.15
CA ALA A 284 5.18 7.44 9.93
C ALA A 284 5.19 6.29 8.91
N GLU A 285 5.13 6.62 7.62
CA GLU A 285 5.12 5.65 6.51
C GLU A 285 6.09 6.02 5.40
N GLY A 286 6.59 5.00 4.71
CA GLY A 286 7.39 5.13 3.50
C GLY A 286 8.60 4.20 3.52
N ILE A 287 8.87 3.56 2.39
CA ILE A 287 10.00 2.63 2.29
C ILE A 287 11.34 3.40 2.27
N LEU A 288 11.41 4.47 1.46
CA LEU A 288 12.59 5.30 1.23
C LEU A 288 12.27 6.79 1.48
N GLY A 289 12.36 7.22 2.73
CA GLY A 289 12.03 8.59 3.13
C GLY A 289 10.66 8.64 3.80
N THR A 290 10.62 8.19 5.05
CA THR A 290 9.39 8.14 5.85
C THR A 290 8.80 9.53 6.05
N LYS A 291 7.49 9.67 5.86
CA LYS A 291 6.71 10.87 6.19
C LYS A 291 5.93 10.63 7.47
N ALA A 292 5.95 11.62 8.37
CA ALA A 292 5.17 11.57 9.60
C ALA A 292 3.67 11.61 9.30
N ALA A 293 2.89 10.82 10.04
CA ALA A 293 1.44 10.89 10.04
C ALA A 293 0.94 12.20 10.68
N SER A 294 -0.34 12.52 10.48
CA SER A 294 -0.97 13.71 11.07
C SER A 294 -0.92 13.66 12.59
N ALA A 295 -0.21 14.61 13.20
CA ALA A 295 -0.10 14.72 14.66
C ALA A 295 -1.48 14.89 15.32
N GLU A 296 -2.40 15.59 14.65
CA GLU A 296 -3.78 15.75 15.10
C GLU A 296 -4.52 14.41 15.11
N LEU A 297 -4.50 13.66 14.01
CA LEU A 297 -5.18 12.35 13.94
C LEU A 297 -4.58 11.35 14.93
N LEU A 298 -3.26 11.37 15.16
CA LEU A 298 -2.62 10.54 16.18
C LEU A 298 -3.06 10.91 17.60
N SER A 299 -3.18 12.21 17.89
CA SER A 299 -3.65 12.71 19.19
C SER A 299 -5.11 12.34 19.45
N LEU A 300 -5.95 12.45 18.41
CA LEU A 300 -7.34 11.99 18.45
C LEU A 300 -7.43 10.48 18.66
N ALA A 301 -6.63 9.69 17.93
CA ALA A 301 -6.57 8.24 18.09
C ALA A 301 -6.18 7.84 19.52
N LYS A 302 -5.18 8.51 20.11
CA LYS A 302 -4.76 8.29 21.50
C LYS A 302 -5.89 8.59 22.49
N THR A 303 -6.59 9.70 22.28
CA THR A 303 -7.70 10.13 23.14
C THR A 303 -8.85 9.13 23.09
N VAL A 304 -9.25 8.73 21.88
CA VAL A 304 -10.31 7.74 21.65
C VAL A 304 -9.94 6.40 22.25
N ALA A 305 -8.69 5.95 22.09
CA ALA A 305 -8.23 4.70 22.68
C ALA A 305 -8.34 4.72 24.21
N ALA A 306 -7.99 5.82 24.87
CA ALA A 306 -8.14 5.98 26.31
C ALA A 306 -9.62 5.98 26.75
N GLU A 307 -10.48 6.77 26.08
CA GLU A 307 -11.91 6.87 26.40
C GLU A 307 -12.67 5.56 26.21
N LYS A 308 -12.28 4.78 25.19
CA LYS A 308 -12.92 3.52 24.82
C LYS A 308 -12.22 2.29 25.38
N ASN A 309 -11.15 2.48 26.17
CA ASN A 309 -10.30 1.42 26.70
C ASN A 309 -9.82 0.43 25.61
N LEU A 310 -9.44 0.96 24.44
CA LEU A 310 -8.90 0.18 23.32
C LEU A 310 -7.39 0.02 23.47
N SER A 311 -6.89 -1.19 23.27
CA SER A 311 -5.45 -1.44 23.15
C SER A 311 -4.96 -0.91 21.80
N LEU A 312 -4.27 0.22 21.81
CA LEU A 312 -3.74 0.89 20.62
C LEU A 312 -2.24 1.15 20.77
N ARG A 313 -1.44 0.62 19.85
CA ARG A 313 0.00 0.91 19.73
C ARG A 313 0.25 2.08 18.79
N PHE A 314 1.46 2.65 18.85
CA PHE A 314 1.93 3.73 17.97
C PHE A 314 3.28 3.34 17.36
N ALA A 315 3.20 2.76 16.15
CA ALA A 315 4.25 2.15 15.33
C ALA A 315 4.70 2.98 14.12
N PRO A 316 5.98 3.18 13.72
CA PRO A 316 6.25 3.53 12.33
C PRO A 316 6.12 2.29 11.42
N TYR A 317 5.67 2.46 10.19
CA TYR A 317 5.59 1.40 9.19
C TYR A 317 6.60 1.68 8.06
N LYS A 318 7.54 0.75 7.88
CA LYS A 318 8.70 0.90 6.97
C LYS A 318 8.80 -0.22 5.93
N LEU A 319 7.75 -1.03 5.79
CA LEU A 319 7.64 -2.06 4.75
C LEU A 319 7.04 -1.41 3.50
N LEU A 320 6.31 -2.16 2.66
CA LEU A 320 5.79 -1.69 1.37
C LEU A 320 4.89 -0.46 1.49
N THR A 321 4.70 0.29 0.41
CA THR A 321 3.79 1.44 0.38
C THR A 321 2.34 0.98 0.54
N THR A 322 1.52 1.82 1.18
CA THR A 322 0.05 1.68 1.22
C THR A 322 -0.60 2.81 0.41
N ASP A 323 -1.93 2.77 0.24
CA ASP A 323 -2.68 3.94 -0.20
C ASP A 323 -2.43 5.18 0.67
N GLY A 324 -2.30 5.03 1.99
CA GLY A 324 -1.95 6.11 2.92
C GLY A 324 -0.62 6.78 2.56
N THR A 325 0.36 6.00 2.11
CA THR A 325 1.66 6.54 1.65
C THR A 325 1.49 7.51 0.47
N VAL A 326 0.56 7.25 -0.45
CA VAL A 326 0.30 8.13 -1.61
C VAL A 326 -0.12 9.54 -1.17
N PHE A 327 -0.99 9.62 -0.16
CA PHE A 327 -1.47 10.88 0.40
C PHE A 327 -0.39 11.59 1.21
N LEU A 328 0.37 10.85 2.03
CA LEU A 328 1.49 11.39 2.81
C LEU A 328 2.58 12.01 1.93
N MET A 329 2.97 11.36 0.83
CA MET A 329 3.96 11.89 -0.12
C MET A 329 3.49 13.17 -0.83
N ARG A 330 2.19 13.47 -0.76
CA ARG A 330 1.57 14.68 -1.30
C ARG A 330 1.15 15.66 -0.21
N ASN A 331 1.63 15.48 1.02
CA ASN A 331 1.42 16.34 2.19
C ASN A 331 -0.06 16.51 2.60
N TYR A 332 -0.89 15.47 2.45
CA TYR A 332 -2.21 15.43 3.08
C TYR A 332 -2.09 14.97 4.55
N PRO A 333 -2.86 15.54 5.50
CA PRO A 333 -2.88 15.08 6.88
C PRO A 333 -3.48 13.67 6.96
N THR A 334 -2.60 12.67 7.05
CA THR A 334 -2.96 11.25 6.87
C THR A 334 -2.54 10.42 8.08
N VAL A 335 -3.33 9.40 8.44
CA VAL A 335 -2.93 8.32 9.35
C VAL A 335 -3.38 6.98 8.75
N SER A 336 -2.54 5.94 8.82
CA SER A 336 -3.02 4.57 8.62
C SER A 336 -3.29 3.90 9.95
N LEU A 337 -4.37 3.14 10.00
CA LEU A 337 -4.69 2.23 11.10
C LEU A 337 -4.43 0.81 10.60
N MET A 338 -3.54 0.11 11.31
CA MET A 338 -3.08 -1.23 10.95
C MET A 338 -3.01 -2.15 12.17
N ALA A 339 -2.82 -3.46 11.97
CA ALA A 339 -2.53 -4.35 13.07
C ALA A 339 -1.28 -5.22 12.81
N PHE A 340 -0.39 -5.27 13.80
CA PHE A 340 0.90 -5.95 13.72
C PHE A 340 1.01 -7.06 14.76
N ASP A 341 1.71 -8.14 14.45
CA ASP A 341 2.06 -9.16 15.45
C ASP A 341 3.09 -8.65 16.48
N ASP A 342 3.53 -9.54 17.37
CA ASP A 342 4.53 -9.22 18.39
C ASP A 342 5.93 -8.94 17.82
N ASP A 343 6.21 -9.38 16.59
CA ASP A 343 7.46 -9.10 15.86
C ASP A 343 7.38 -7.77 15.08
N GLY A 344 6.23 -7.07 15.12
CA GLY A 344 6.00 -5.83 14.39
C GLY A 344 5.76 -6.05 12.89
N LEU A 345 5.36 -7.25 12.50
CA LEU A 345 5.04 -7.63 11.12
C LEU A 345 3.54 -7.76 10.91
N LEU A 346 3.13 -7.70 9.64
CA LEU A 346 1.76 -7.96 9.23
C LEU A 346 1.48 -9.47 9.33
N PRO A 347 0.45 -9.91 10.08
CA PRO A 347 0.13 -11.33 10.18
C PRO A 347 -0.29 -11.92 8.84
N ASN A 348 0.32 -13.07 8.47
CA ASN A 348 0.10 -13.78 7.20
C ASN A 348 0.35 -12.95 5.93
N TRP A 349 1.14 -11.88 6.02
CA TRP A 349 1.36 -10.93 4.94
C TRP A 349 1.74 -11.57 3.61
N HIS A 350 0.96 -11.29 2.55
CA HIS A 350 1.14 -11.82 1.20
C HIS A 350 1.35 -13.35 1.14
N TRP A 351 0.76 -14.11 2.07
CA TRP A 351 0.90 -15.56 2.14
C TRP A 351 -0.45 -16.29 2.00
N PRO A 352 -0.50 -17.53 1.45
CA PRO A 352 -1.76 -18.26 1.25
C PRO A 352 -2.55 -18.60 2.53
N THR A 353 -1.93 -18.43 3.71
CA THR A 353 -2.58 -18.60 5.01
C THR A 353 -3.36 -17.37 5.45
N ASP A 354 -3.32 -16.27 4.70
CA ASP A 354 -4.15 -15.09 4.96
C ASP A 354 -5.62 -15.34 4.60
N ARG A 355 -6.29 -16.09 5.48
CA ARG A 355 -7.65 -16.60 5.34
C ARG A 355 -8.57 -16.05 6.41
N ALA A 356 -9.89 -16.13 6.20
CA ALA A 356 -10.87 -15.56 7.11
C ALA A 356 -10.76 -16.13 8.53
N ALA A 357 -10.31 -17.38 8.68
CA ALA A 357 -10.07 -18.00 9.99
C ALA A 357 -8.95 -17.31 10.81
N ALA A 358 -8.03 -16.58 10.17
CA ALA A 358 -6.96 -15.84 10.85
C ALA A 358 -7.40 -14.45 11.34
N VAL A 359 -8.58 -13.99 10.90
CA VAL A 359 -9.16 -12.69 11.29
C VAL A 359 -9.96 -12.83 12.58
N LYS A 360 -9.68 -11.95 13.54
CA LYS A 360 -10.35 -11.84 14.83
C LYS A 360 -11.46 -10.78 14.73
N PRO A 361 -12.74 -11.14 14.90
CA PRO A 361 -13.86 -10.19 14.83
C PRO A 361 -13.69 -8.98 15.78
N GLU A 362 -13.08 -9.20 16.95
CA GLU A 362 -12.86 -8.18 17.97
C GLU A 362 -11.91 -7.08 17.47
N ASN A 363 -10.93 -7.42 16.63
CA ASN A 363 -10.04 -6.44 16.02
C ASN A 363 -10.81 -5.52 15.05
N LEU A 364 -11.72 -6.09 14.25
CA LEU A 364 -12.56 -5.32 13.32
C LEU A 364 -13.46 -4.34 14.09
N ASP A 365 -14.06 -4.80 15.19
CA ASP A 365 -14.92 -3.98 16.04
C ASP A 365 -14.13 -2.86 16.73
N ALA A 366 -12.94 -3.16 17.27
CA ALA A 366 -12.05 -2.17 17.87
C ALA A 366 -11.60 -1.10 16.86
N ALA A 367 -11.23 -1.51 15.64
CA ALA A 367 -10.83 -0.59 14.59
C ALA A 367 -12.00 0.30 14.13
N LYS A 368 -13.19 -0.26 13.98
CA LYS A 368 -14.43 0.49 13.69
C LYS A 368 -14.72 1.55 14.77
N GLU A 369 -14.66 1.18 16.05
CA GLU A 369 -14.85 2.13 17.16
C GLU A 369 -13.79 3.22 17.17
N LEU A 370 -12.54 2.88 16.87
CA LEU A 370 -11.44 3.83 16.77
C LEU A 370 -11.70 4.86 15.66
N VAL A 371 -12.04 4.41 14.44
CA VAL A 371 -12.33 5.30 13.30
C VAL A 371 -13.50 6.23 13.62
N LEU A 372 -14.62 5.70 14.11
CA LEU A 372 -15.80 6.49 14.46
C LEU A 372 -15.51 7.50 15.57
N GLY A 373 -14.71 7.10 16.57
CA GLY A 373 -14.27 7.99 17.64
C GLY A 373 -13.40 9.13 17.12
N ILE A 374 -12.43 8.84 16.24
CA ILE A 374 -11.57 9.86 15.62
C ILE A 374 -12.43 10.86 14.86
N LEU A 375 -13.38 10.40 14.04
CA LEU A 375 -14.26 11.27 13.27
C LEU A 375 -15.13 12.18 14.15
N ARG A 376 -15.71 11.65 15.24
CA ARG A 376 -16.53 12.43 16.18
C ARG A 376 -15.72 13.48 16.92
N LYS A 377 -14.49 13.15 17.31
CA LYS A 377 -13.59 14.11 17.96
C LYS A 377 -13.05 15.14 16.97
N LEU A 378 -12.79 14.73 15.73
CA LEU A 378 -12.38 15.65 14.67
C LEU A 378 -13.49 16.63 14.36
N GLU A 379 -14.77 16.26 14.50
CA GLU A 379 -15.89 17.17 14.35
C GLU A 379 -16.01 18.21 15.48
N SER A 380 -15.66 17.81 16.71
CA SER A 380 -15.69 18.67 17.90
C SER A 380 -14.72 19.86 17.77
#